data_AF-A0A1F4VGX5-F1
#
_entry.id   AF-A0A1F4VGX5-F1
#
_cell.length_a   1.000
_cell.length_b   1.000
_cell.length_c   1.000
_cell.angle_alpha   90.00
_cell.angle_beta   90.00
_cell.angle_gamma   90.00
#
_symmetry.space_group_name_H-M   'P 1'
#
loop_
_entity.id
_entity.type
_entity.pdbx_description
1 polymer ?
#
loop_
_entity_poly.entity_id
_entity_poly.type
_entity_poly.pdbx_seq_one_letter_code
_entity_poly.pdbx_strand_id
1 'polypeptide(L)'
;MLPTLTSKCNAHFFGYTVHQNDLIPFVLINMLLFSALLYIFRNELFKCAQVTLGISLIASGGTFNIAERIRNGCVEDYFSFLGLFLFNVWDIMVMSGILVLVFYITLLKRR
;
A
#
# COMPACT_ATOMS: atom_id res chain seq x y z
N MET A 1 30.11 2.09 -14.47
CA MET A 1 29.21 3.23 -14.19
C MET A 1 28.24 2.77 -13.12
N LEU A 2 28.25 3.38 -11.93
CA LEU A 2 27.18 3.16 -10.97
C LEU A 2 25.86 3.61 -11.62
N PRO A 3 24.78 2.81 -11.58
CA PRO A 3 23.47 3.35 -11.88
C PRO A 3 23.21 4.47 -10.87
N THR A 4 23.06 5.67 -11.38
CA THR A 4 22.75 6.85 -10.60
C THR A 4 21.46 6.58 -9.81
N LEU A 5 21.40 7.07 -8.57
CA LEU A 5 20.24 6.98 -7.66
C LEU A 5 18.90 7.48 -8.25
N THR A 6 18.92 7.99 -9.48
CA THR A 6 17.78 8.53 -10.23
C THR A 6 16.79 7.47 -10.74
N SER A 7 17.10 6.17 -10.73
CA SER A 7 16.17 5.15 -11.28
C SER A 7 15.19 4.55 -10.27
N LYS A 8 15.44 4.67 -8.95
CA LYS A 8 14.65 3.96 -7.93
C LYS A 8 13.29 4.59 -7.63
N CYS A 9 13.15 5.88 -7.92
CA CYS A 9 11.93 6.66 -7.69
C CYS A 9 11.12 6.94 -8.96
N ASN A 10 11.55 6.41 -10.11
CA ASN A 10 10.80 6.52 -11.36
C ASN A 10 9.70 5.45 -11.40
N ALA A 11 8.79 5.48 -10.44
CA ALA A 11 7.55 4.75 -10.53
C ALA A 11 6.66 5.47 -11.55
N HIS A 12 6.62 4.96 -12.78
CA HIS A 12 5.61 5.37 -13.74
C HIS A 12 4.27 4.77 -13.31
N PHE A 13 3.36 5.60 -12.81
CA PHE A 13 2.00 5.19 -12.53
C PHE A 13 1.13 5.52 -13.75
N PHE A 14 0.68 4.52 -14.52
CA PHE A 14 -0.09 4.70 -15.76
C PHE A 14 0.54 5.69 -16.76
N GLY A 15 1.87 5.67 -16.92
CA GLY A 15 2.59 6.57 -17.83
C GLY A 15 2.82 7.98 -17.28
N TYR A 16 2.32 8.31 -16.08
CA TYR A 16 2.67 9.54 -15.38
C TYR A 16 3.98 9.36 -14.60
N THR A 17 4.92 10.28 -14.83
CA THR A 17 6.10 10.42 -13.98
C THR A 17 5.65 11.05 -12.67
N VAL A 18 5.72 10.29 -11.59
CA VAL A 18 5.44 10.81 -10.26
C VAL A 18 6.51 11.84 -9.90
N HIS A 19 6.09 13.08 -9.69
CA HIS A 19 6.99 14.15 -9.26
C HIS A 19 7.01 14.25 -7.73
N GLN A 20 8.09 14.83 -7.20
CA GLN A 20 8.27 15.06 -5.75
C GLN A 20 7.13 15.88 -5.13
N ASN A 21 6.41 16.68 -5.92
CA ASN A 21 5.29 17.51 -5.47
C ASN A 21 3.96 16.74 -5.34
N ASP A 22 3.90 15.47 -5.73
CA ASP A 22 2.67 14.68 -5.68
C ASP A 22 2.38 14.13 -4.26
N LEU A 23 3.03 14.59 -3.20
CA LEU A 23 2.78 14.09 -1.84
C LEU A 23 1.29 14.20 -1.43
N ILE A 24 0.69 15.37 -1.64
CA ILE A 24 -0.67 15.68 -1.19
C ILE A 24 -1.72 14.71 -1.78
N PRO A 25 -1.82 14.51 -3.11
CA PRO A 25 -2.84 13.61 -3.66
C PRO A 25 -2.67 12.15 -3.18
N PHE A 26 -1.43 11.66 -3.03
CA PHE A 26 -1.17 10.30 -2.54
C PHE A 26 -1.53 10.12 -1.06
N VAL A 27 -1.31 11.15 -0.23
CA VAL A 27 -1.75 11.11 1.18
C VAL A 27 -3.28 11.15 1.27
N LEU A 28 -3.95 12.01 0.49
CA LEU A 28 -5.41 12.13 0.50
C LEU A 28 -6.09 10.83 0.08
N ILE A 29 -5.64 10.20 -1.00
CA ILE A 29 -6.23 8.94 -1.46
C ILE A 29 -6.01 7.81 -0.45
N ASN A 30 -4.82 7.74 0.17
CA ASN A 30 -4.53 6.73 1.18
C ASN A 30 -5.42 6.93 2.43
N MET A 31 -5.54 8.16 2.93
CA MET A 31 -6.44 8.47 4.06
C MET A 31 -7.90 8.15 3.73
N LEU A 32 -8.36 8.46 2.52
CA LEU A 32 -9.71 8.14 2.07
C LEU A 32 -9.95 6.62 2.04
N LEU A 33 -9.07 5.85 1.40
CA LEU A 33 -9.17 4.41 1.29
C LEU A 33 -9.08 3.73 2.66
N PHE A 34 -8.16 4.17 3.52
CA PHE A 34 -8.01 3.63 4.87
C PHE A 34 -9.25 3.92 5.73
N SER A 35 -9.79 5.15 5.66
CA SER A 35 -11.03 5.50 6.36
C SER A 35 -12.23 4.68 5.87
N ALA A 36 -12.32 4.44 4.57
CA ALA A 36 -13.35 3.58 4.00
C ALA A 36 -13.24 2.13 4.50
N LEU A 37 -12.01 1.58 4.58
CA LEU A 37 -11.78 0.24 5.15
C LEU A 37 -12.20 0.17 6.62
N LEU A 38 -11.81 1.15 7.44
CA LEU A 38 -12.22 1.22 8.84
C LEU A 38 -13.74 1.29 8.96
N TYR A 39 -14.41 2.07 8.12
CA TYR A 39 -15.86 2.18 8.11
C TYR A 39 -16.54 0.85 7.75
N ILE A 40 -16.08 0.17 6.70
CA ILE A 40 -16.65 -1.11 6.21
C ILE A 40 -16.54 -2.21 7.26
N PHE A 41 -15.40 -2.29 7.95
CA PHE A 41 -15.09 -3.34 8.92
C PHE A 41 -15.27 -2.92 10.38
N ARG A 42 -15.90 -1.78 10.67
CA ARG A 42 -15.99 -1.19 12.02
C ARG A 42 -16.61 -2.12 13.07
N ASN A 43 -17.50 -3.03 12.68
CA ASN A 43 -18.20 -3.91 13.62
C ASN A 43 -17.40 -5.19 13.94
N GLU A 44 -16.43 -5.52 13.09
CA GLU A 44 -15.63 -6.74 13.06
C GLU A 44 -14.19 -6.48 13.51
N LEU A 45 -13.73 -5.23 13.35
CA LEU A 45 -12.47 -4.75 13.87
C LEU A 45 -12.38 -5.08 15.37
N PHE A 46 -11.25 -5.65 15.79
CA PHE A 46 -10.99 -6.17 17.14
C PHE A 46 -11.83 -7.37 17.60
N LYS A 47 -12.88 -7.76 16.87
CA LYS A 47 -13.66 -9.00 17.17
C LYS A 47 -13.18 -10.20 16.36
N CYS A 48 -12.66 -9.95 15.16
CA CYS A 48 -12.12 -10.99 14.28
C CYS A 48 -10.62 -10.74 14.07
N ALA A 49 -9.79 -11.71 14.46
CA ALA A 49 -8.33 -11.60 14.34
C ALA A 49 -7.88 -11.41 12.89
N GLN A 50 -8.54 -12.06 11.93
CA GLN A 50 -8.26 -11.93 10.50
C GLN A 50 -8.53 -10.51 10.00
N VAL A 51 -9.66 -9.91 10.39
CA VAL A 51 -9.99 -8.53 10.03
C VAL A 51 -8.98 -7.55 10.62
N THR A 52 -8.66 -7.71 11.92
CA THR A 52 -7.65 -6.88 12.58
C THR A 52 -6.29 -7.01 11.91
N LEU A 53 -5.83 -8.23 11.62
CA LEU A 53 -4.56 -8.49 10.95
C LEU A 53 -4.53 -7.85 9.55
N GLY A 54 -5.59 -8.04 8.76
CA GLY A 54 -5.69 -7.48 7.42
C GLY A 54 -5.63 -5.96 7.42
N ILE A 55 -6.38 -5.31 8.32
CA ILE A 55 -6.38 -3.85 8.48
C ILE A 55 -5.03 -3.34 9.00
N SER A 56 -4.40 -4.02 9.95
CA SER A 56 -3.08 -3.65 10.46
C SER A 56 -1.99 -3.74 9.38
N LEU A 57 -2.03 -4.77 8.54
CA LEU A 57 -1.09 -4.91 7.41
C LEU A 57 -1.27 -3.79 6.38
N ILE A 58 -2.52 -3.45 6.01
CA ILE A 58 -2.81 -2.34 5.09
C ILE A 58 -2.39 -1.01 5.71
N ALA A 59 -2.73 -0.78 6.98
CA ALA A 59 -2.39 0.45 7.69
C ALA A 59 -0.87 0.66 7.73
N SER A 60 -0.13 -0.38 8.12
CA SER A 60 1.34 -0.30 8.25
C SER A 60 2.01 -0.10 6.89
N GLY A 61 1.67 -0.91 5.87
CA GLY A 61 2.23 -0.75 4.53
C GLY A 61 1.92 0.62 3.91
N GLY A 62 0.65 1.06 3.98
CA GLY A 62 0.27 2.40 3.52
C GLY A 62 0.98 3.53 4.27
N THR A 63 1.17 3.38 5.58
CA THR A 63 1.88 4.38 6.41
C THR A 63 3.35 4.48 6.02
N PHE A 64 4.05 3.36 5.82
CA PHE A 64 5.45 3.38 5.42
C PHE A 64 5.67 3.91 3.99
N ASN A 65 4.76 3.60 3.06
CA ASN A 65 4.75 4.22 1.72
C ASN A 65 4.64 5.76 1.80
N ILE A 66 3.75 6.29 2.66
CA ILE A 66 3.69 7.74 2.91
C ILE A 66 4.99 8.25 3.55
N ALA A 67 5.52 7.53 4.53
CA ALA A 67 6.72 7.94 5.27
C ALA A 67 7.94 8.07 4.35
N GLU A 68 8.13 7.14 3.41
CA GLU A 68 9.18 7.23 2.38
C GLU A 68 8.94 8.43 1.48
N ARG A 69 7.71 8.64 1.03
CA ARG A 69 7.37 9.79 0.18
C ARG A 69 7.63 11.14 0.88
N ILE A 70 7.41 11.24 2.19
CA ILE A 70 7.74 12.42 2.99
C ILE A 70 9.26 12.60 3.13
N ARG A 71 10.01 11.52 3.35
CA ARG A 71 11.46 11.57 3.61
C ARG A 71 12.29 11.76 2.35
N ASN A 72 11.94 11.05 1.28
CA ASN A 72 12.73 10.92 0.07
C ASN A 72 12.11 11.68 -1.11
N GLY A 73 10.88 12.17 -0.97
CA GLY A 73 10.10 12.78 -2.06
C GLY A 73 9.43 11.77 -3.00
N CYS A 74 9.63 10.48 -2.76
CA CYS A 74 9.16 9.37 -3.59
C CYS A 74 9.14 8.07 -2.79
N VAL A 75 8.48 7.05 -3.34
CA VAL A 75 8.50 5.68 -2.84
C VAL A 75 9.52 4.91 -3.68
N GLU A 76 10.43 4.20 -3.03
CA GLU A 76 11.47 3.44 -3.73
C GLU A 76 11.02 2.00 -3.98
N ASP A 77 11.04 1.59 -5.24
CA ASP A 77 10.69 0.22 -5.63
C ASP A 77 11.95 -0.59 -5.91
N TYR A 78 12.18 -1.62 -5.09
CA TYR A 78 13.41 -2.41 -5.11
C TYR A 78 13.25 -3.79 -5.75
N PHE A 79 12.03 -4.32 -5.82
CA PHE A 79 11.76 -5.63 -6.39
C PHE A 79 11.19 -5.51 -7.79
N SER A 80 11.50 -6.50 -8.63
CA SER A 80 10.95 -6.62 -9.98
C SER A 80 10.28 -7.97 -10.15
N PHE A 81 9.03 -7.95 -10.59
CA PHE A 81 8.30 -9.16 -10.96
C PHE A 81 8.42 -9.39 -12.46
N LEU A 82 9.26 -10.36 -12.85
CA LEU A 82 9.49 -10.75 -14.25
C LEU A 82 9.89 -9.59 -15.20
N GLY A 83 10.41 -8.48 -14.66
CA GLY A 83 10.69 -7.26 -15.43
C GLY A 83 9.45 -6.45 -15.84
N LEU A 84 8.26 -6.83 -15.39
CA LEU A 84 6.98 -6.21 -15.76
C LEU A 84 6.53 -5.14 -14.76
N PHE A 85 6.70 -5.41 -13.47
CA PHE A 85 6.24 -4.54 -12.40
C PHE A 85 7.34 -4.34 -11.37
N LEU A 86 7.51 -3.11 -10.93
CA LEU A 86 8.33 -2.77 -9.77
C LEU A 86 7.42 -2.64 -8.55
N PHE A 87 7.91 -3.09 -7.40
CA PHE A 87 7.19 -3.03 -6.13
C PHE A 87 8.16 -3.04 -4.95
N ASN A 88 7.66 -2.71 -3.77
CA ASN A 88 8.45 -2.72 -2.54
C ASN A 88 7.84 -3.62 -1.44
N VAL A 89 8.48 -3.65 -0.27
CA VAL A 89 8.00 -4.44 0.88
C VAL A 89 6.64 -3.95 1.38
N TRP A 90 6.39 -2.64 1.33
CA TRP A 90 5.17 -2.00 1.80
C TRP A 90 3.97 -2.39 0.94
N ASP A 91 4.15 -2.51 -0.37
CA ASP A 91 3.14 -3.02 -1.30
C ASP A 91 2.80 -4.48 -1.01
N ILE A 92 3.79 -5.30 -0.68
CA ILE A 92 3.57 -6.69 -0.26
C ILE A 92 2.73 -6.72 1.02
N MET A 93 3.01 -5.84 1.99
CA MET A 93 2.21 -5.76 3.22
C MET A 93 0.76 -5.36 2.93
N VAL A 94 0.54 -4.32 2.11
CA VAL A 94 -0.80 -3.88 1.71
C VAL A 94 -1.53 -5.01 0.98
N MET A 95 -0.91 -5.63 -0.02
CA MET A 95 -1.50 -6.74 -0.78
C MET A 95 -1.79 -7.95 0.09
N SER A 96 -0.91 -8.29 1.03
CA SER A 96 -1.14 -9.39 1.98
C SER A 96 -2.35 -9.09 2.88
N GLY A 97 -2.49 -7.86 3.37
CA GLY A 97 -3.65 -7.45 4.15
C GLY A 97 -4.95 -7.48 3.36
N ILE A 98 -4.92 -7.04 2.09
CA ILE A 98 -6.06 -7.15 1.16
C ILE A 98 -6.46 -8.62 0.98
N LEU A 99 -5.50 -9.51 0.72
CA LEU A 99 -5.77 -10.94 0.58
C LEU A 99 -6.43 -11.53 1.83
N VAL A 100 -5.93 -11.20 3.02
CA VAL A 100 -6.54 -11.63 4.29
C VAL A 100 -8.00 -11.17 4.40
N LEU A 101 -8.30 -9.92 4.07
CA LEU A 101 -9.67 -9.39 4.10
C LEU A 101 -10.58 -10.02 3.04
N VAL A 102 -10.06 -10.27 1.84
CA VAL A 102 -10.79 -10.96 0.77
C VAL A 102 -11.12 -12.40 1.19
N PHE A 103 -10.17 -13.13 1.77
CA PHE A 103 -10.40 -14.47 2.31
C PHE A 103 -11.45 -14.45 3.44
N TYR A 104 -11.39 -13.45 4.33
CA TYR A 104 -12.41 -13.28 5.36
C TYR A 104 -13.82 -13.10 4.77
N ILE A 105 -13.97 -12.20 3.79
CA ILE A 105 -15.28 -11.95 3.15
C ILE A 105 -15.79 -13.19 2.41
N THR A 106 -14.92 -13.84 1.63
CA THR A 106 -15.32 -14.90 0.70
C THR A 106 -15.57 -16.25 1.40
N LEU A 107 -14.78 -16.58 2.43
CA LEU A 107 -14.81 -17.91 3.05
C LEU A 107 -15.38 -17.90 4.48
N LEU A 108 -15.18 -16.84 5.27
CA LEU A 108 -15.55 -16.83 6.69
C LEU A 108 -16.89 -16.12 6.94
N LYS A 109 -17.09 -14.90 6.41
CA LYS A 109 -18.31 -14.11 6.62
C LYS A 109 -19.55 -14.68 5.91
N ARG A 110 -19.35 -15.55 4.91
CA ARG A 110 -20.44 -16.17 4.14
C ARG A 110 -21.03 -17.43 4.81
N ARG A 111 -20.44 -17.90 5.91
CA ARG A 111 -20.98 -18.97 6.76
C ARG A 111 -21.72 -18.36 7.93
#